data_AF-A0A938UKZ0-F1
#
_entry.id   AF-A0A938UKZ0-F1
#
_cell.length_a   1.000
_cell.length_b   1.000
_cell.length_c   1.000
_cell.angle_alpha   90.00
_cell.angle_beta   90.00
_cell.angle_gamma   90.00
#
_symmetry.space_group_name_H-M   'P 1'
#
loop_
_entity.id
_entity.type
_entity.pdbx_description
1 polymer ?
#
loop_
_entity_poly.entity_id
_entity_poly.type
_entity_poly.pdbx_seq_one_letter_code
_entity_poly.pdbx_strand_id
1 'polypeptide(L)'
;MKSDLQQCSLRLPRPVWADAVDLAGLFGVSVNQFLITAIREYVEMQLRQEPSRIAIERMREARRARPAQTPRGRRPRPDVQPP
;
A
#
# COMPACT_ATOMS: atom_id res chain seq x y z
N MET A 1 -28.51 -17.48 9.58
CA MET A 1 -27.74 -17.76 8.34
C MET A 1 -26.65 -18.75 8.72
N LYS A 2 -26.59 -19.92 8.07
CA LYS A 2 -25.48 -20.87 8.31
C LYS A 2 -24.23 -20.28 7.65
N SER A 3 -23.14 -20.11 8.40
CA SER A 3 -21.87 -19.71 7.82
C SER A 3 -21.33 -20.85 6.97
N ASP A 4 -21.27 -20.65 5.65
CA ASP A 4 -20.56 -21.56 4.76
C ASP A 4 -19.06 -21.42 5.02
N LEU A 5 -18.51 -22.34 5.81
CA LEU A 5 -17.07 -22.49 5.99
C LEU A 5 -16.48 -23.02 4.68
N GLN A 6 -15.93 -22.10 3.87
CA GLN A 6 -15.18 -22.47 2.69
C GLN A 6 -13.83 -23.08 3.10
N GLN A 7 -13.56 -24.29 2.62
CA GLN A 7 -12.28 -24.94 2.82
C GLN A 7 -11.27 -24.42 1.79
N CYS A 8 -10.15 -23.89 2.28
CA CYS A 8 -9.06 -23.39 1.44
C CYS A 8 -7.76 -24.15 1.74
N SER A 9 -7.04 -24.50 0.68
CA SER A 9 -5.73 -25.16 0.78
C SER A 9 -4.62 -24.17 0.43
N LEU A 10 -3.69 -23.96 1.35
CA LEU A 10 -2.53 -23.08 1.16
C LEU A 10 -1.29 -23.90 0.83
N ARG A 11 -0.61 -23.56 -0.26
CA ARG A 11 0.73 -24.10 -0.55
C ARG A 11 1.77 -23.14 -0.01
N LEU A 12 2.50 -23.58 1.01
CA LEU A 12 3.55 -22.79 1.64
C LEU A 12 4.92 -23.42 1.35
N PRO A 13 5.98 -22.63 1.18
CA PRO A 13 7.34 -23.14 1.21
C PRO A 13 7.58 -23.91 2.51
N ARG A 14 8.31 -25.03 2.44
CA ARG A 14 8.70 -25.83 3.61
C ARG A 14 9.25 -25.01 4.80
N PRO A 15 10.17 -24.05 4.63
CA PRO A 15 10.67 -23.28 5.77
C PRO A 15 9.55 -22.44 6.43
N VAL A 16 8.70 -21.79 5.63
CA VAL A 16 7.57 -20.99 6.13
C VAL A 16 6.57 -21.85 6.91
N TRP A 17 6.33 -23.09 6.45
CA TRP A 17 5.49 -24.03 7.17
C TRP A 17 6.09 -24.43 8.53
N ALA A 18 7.39 -24.73 8.58
CA ALA A 18 8.07 -25.07 9.82
C ALA A 18 7.99 -23.92 10.83
N ASP A 19 8.29 -22.70 10.39
CA ASP A 19 8.20 -21.50 11.24
C ASP A 19 6.78 -21.29 11.77
N ALA A 20 5.76 -21.50 10.93
CA ALA A 20 4.36 -21.38 11.36
C ALA A 20 3.95 -22.43 12.40
N VAL A 21 4.48 -23.65 12.30
CA VAL A 21 4.26 -24.72 13.28
C VAL A 21 4.91 -24.36 14.61
N ASP A 22 6.16 -23.92 14.59
CA ASP A 22 6.90 -23.55 15.80
C ASP A 22 6.25 -22.37 16.52
N LEU A 23 5.90 -21.31 15.78
CA LEU A 23 5.21 -20.14 16.33
C LEU A 23 3.84 -20.51 16.90
N ALA A 24 3.04 -21.31 16.19
CA ALA A 24 1.75 -21.77 16.71
C ALA A 24 1.92 -22.57 18.02
N GLY A 25 2.96 -23.42 18.10
CA GLY A 25 3.33 -24.16 19.29
C GLY A 25 3.68 -23.26 20.48
N LEU A 26 4.48 -22.20 20.26
CA LEU A 26 4.86 -21.24 21.30
C LEU A 26 3.65 -20.54 21.94
N PHE A 27 2.61 -20.25 21.15
CA PHE A 27 1.39 -19.60 21.63
C PHE A 27 0.29 -20.58 22.05
N GLY A 28 0.54 -21.89 21.99
CA GLY A 28 -0.45 -22.91 22.36
C GLY A 28 -1.71 -22.92 21.49
N VAL A 29 -1.59 -22.49 20.22
CA VAL A 29 -2.71 -22.45 19.27
C VAL A 29 -2.52 -23.47 18.15
N SER A 30 -3.61 -23.85 17.49
CA SER A 30 -3.50 -24.67 16.29
C SER A 30 -2.85 -23.88 15.14
N VAL A 31 -2.08 -24.56 14.28
CA VAL A 31 -1.47 -23.95 13.09
C VAL A 31 -2.53 -23.30 12.19
N ASN A 32 -3.71 -23.91 12.07
CA ASN A 32 -4.81 -23.35 11.29
C ASN A 32 -5.31 -22.01 11.89
N GLN A 33 -5.49 -21.95 13.21
CA GLN A 33 -5.89 -20.72 13.90
C GLN A 33 -4.83 -19.61 13.77
N PHE A 34 -3.55 -19.99 13.85
CA PHE A 34 -2.44 -19.09 13.64
C PHE A 34 -2.46 -18.50 12.22
N LEU A 35 -2.58 -19.35 11.19
CA LEU A 35 -2.63 -18.92 9.79
C LEU A 35 -3.84 -18.05 9.48
N ILE A 36 -5.03 -18.40 9.99
CA ILE A 36 -6.24 -17.59 9.80
C ILE A 36 -6.07 -16.19 10.42
N THR A 37 -5.48 -16.11 11.61
CA THR A 37 -5.19 -14.84 12.28
C THR A 37 -4.20 -14.00 11.46
N ALA A 38 -3.11 -14.61 11.00
CA ALA A 38 -2.11 -13.93 10.19
C ALA A 38 -2.69 -13.40 8.87
N ILE A 39 -3.54 -14.18 8.20
CA ILE A 39 -4.22 -13.75 6.97
C ILE A 39 -5.16 -12.58 7.25
N ARG A 40 -5.94 -12.64 8.34
CA ARG A 40 -6.84 -11.55 8.74
C ARG A 40 -6.06 -10.25 8.98
N GLU A 41 -5.01 -10.29 9.80
CA GLU A 41 -4.18 -9.13 10.10
C GLU A 41 -3.56 -8.54 8.84
N TYR A 42 -3.08 -9.39 7.93
CA TYR A 42 -2.55 -8.94 6.65
C TYR A 42 -3.61 -8.23 5.80
N VAL A 43 -4.80 -8.81 5.66
CA VAL A 43 -5.90 -8.22 4.89
C VAL A 43 -6.34 -6.89 5.51
N GLU A 44 -6.51 -6.83 6.84
CA GLU A 44 -6.86 -5.59 7.53
C GLU A 44 -5.80 -4.51 7.35
N MET A 45 -4.52 -4.87 7.41
CA MET A 45 -3.42 -3.95 7.13
C MET A 45 -3.46 -3.43 5.69
N GLN A 46 -3.71 -4.29 4.70
CA GLN A 46 -3.83 -3.87 3.30
C GLN A 46 -5.01 -2.91 3.10
N LEU A 47 -6.18 -3.21 3.69
CA LEU A 47 -7.36 -2.36 3.61
C LEU A 47 -7.14 -0.98 4.25
N ARG A 48 -6.39 -0.90 5.35
CA ARG A 48 -6.00 0.40 5.95
C ARG A 48 -5.02 1.18 5.08
N GLN A 49 -4.19 0.51 4.28
CA GLN A 49 -3.22 1.14 3.38
C GLN A 49 -3.82 1.56 2.03
N GLU A 50 -4.91 0.96 1.57
CA GLU A 50 -5.60 1.35 0.32
C GLU A 50 -5.95 2.84 0.24
N PRO A 51 -6.59 3.47 1.24
CA PRO A 51 -6.87 4.91 1.17
C PRO A 51 -5.58 5.73 1.06
N SER A 52 -4.48 5.29 1.68
CA SER A 52 -3.18 5.95 1.54
C SER A 52 -2.56 5.75 0.16
N ARG A 53 -2.67 4.56 -0.44
CA ARG A 53 -2.20 4.30 -1.81
C ARG A 53 -2.99 5.12 -2.83
N ILE A 54 -4.32 5.13 -2.72
CA ILE A 54 -5.21 5.93 -3.57
C ILE A 54 -4.89 7.43 -3.41
N ALA A 55 -4.70 7.92 -2.19
CA ALA A 55 -4.33 9.32 -1.94
C ALA A 55 -2.95 9.68 -2.53
N ILE A 56 -1.95 8.79 -2.41
CA ILE A 56 -0.62 8.97 -3.00
C ILE A 56 -0.69 8.99 -4.53
N GLU A 57 -1.48 8.10 -5.14
CA GLU A 57 -1.71 8.08 -6.58
C GLU A 57 -2.39 9.36 -7.07
N ARG A 58 -3.44 9.82 -6.38
CA ARG A 58 -4.11 11.10 -6.67
C ARG A 58 -3.15 12.29 -6.52
N MET A 59 -2.29 12.31 -5.50
CA MET A 59 -1.26 13.34 -5.35
C MET A 59 -0.22 13.31 -6.48
N ARG A 60 0.16 12.12 -6.96
CA ARG A 60 1.08 11.97 -8.11
C ARG A 60 0.42 12.44 -9.40
N GLU A 61 -0.85 12.11 -9.63
CA GLU A 61 -1.64 12.63 -10.75
C GLU A 61 -1.74 14.16 -10.71
N ALA A 62 -2.08 14.73 -9.54
CA ALA A 62 -2.17 16.17 -9.36
C ALA A 62 -0.83 16.90 -9.57
N ARG A 63 0.30 16.28 -9.21
CA ARG A 63 1.65 16.83 -9.49
C ARG A 63 2.00 16.78 -10.97
N ARG A 64 1.60 15.74 -11.70
CA ARG A 64 1.80 15.63 -13.16
C ARG A 64 0.89 16.58 -13.94
N ALA A 65 -0.30 16.86 -13.42
CA ALA A 65 -1.27 17.78 -14.01
C ALA A 65 -0.96 19.26 -13.76
N ARG A 66 0.01 19.60 -12.89
CA ARG A 66 0.44 21.00 -12.73
C ARG A 66 1.31 21.40 -13.92
N PRO A 67 0.90 22.38 -14.75
CA PRO A 67 1.82 22.97 -15.71
C PRO A 67 2.99 23.59 -14.95
N ALA A 68 4.19 23.47 -15.51
CA ALA A 68 5.39 24.12 -14.98
C ALA A 68 5.07 25.59 -14.74
N GLN A 69 5.10 26.04 -13.49
CA GLN A 69 5.03 27.46 -13.19
C GLN A 69 6.22 28.12 -13.89
N THR A 70 5.93 28.82 -14.98
CA THR A 70 6.90 29.60 -15.73
C THR A 70 7.51 30.61 -14.75
N PRO A 71 8.84 30.68 -14.62
CA PRO A 71 9.46 31.73 -13.83
C PRO A 71 9.01 33.06 -14.44
N ARG A 72 8.35 33.91 -13.65
CA ARG A 72 7.84 35.22 -14.10
C ARG A 72 8.94 35.94 -14.85
N GLY A 73 8.74 36.10 -16.15
CA GLY A 73 9.68 36.77 -17.04
C GLY A 73 9.99 38.17 -16.54
N ARG A 74 11.28 38.52 -16.57
CA ARG A 74 11.76 39.90 -16.43
C ARG A 74 10.97 40.79 -17.38
N ARG A 75 10.42 41.90 -16.87
CA ARG A 75 9.83 42.98 -17.69
C ARG A 75 10.88 43.48 -18.69
N PRO A 76 10.53 43.69 -19.98
CA PRO A 76 11.41 44.39 -20.91
C PRO A 76 11.60 45.84 -20.46
N ARG A 77 12.83 46.32 -20.50
CA ARG A 77 13.19 47.72 -20.26
C ARG A 77 12.82 48.51 -21.53
N PRO A 78 12.08 49.63 -21.44
CA PRO A 78 11.69 50.39 -22.63
C PRO A 78 12.93 51.00 -23.28
N ASP A 79 12.97 50.90 -24.60
CA ASP A 79 14.09 51.19 -25.47
C ASP A 79 14.64 52.62 -25.29
N VAL A 80 15.95 52.71 -25.14
CA VAL A 80 16.71 53.97 -25.22
C VAL A 80 17.00 54.20 -26.70
N GLN A 81 16.40 55.24 -27.27
CA GLN A 81 16.64 55.70 -28.64
C GLN A 81 17.89 56.59 -28.63
N PRO A 82 18.99 56.22 -29.33
CA PRO A 82 20.17 57.09 -29.43
C PRO A 82 20.00 58.13 -30.56
N PRO A 83 20.77 59.24 -30.50
CA PRO A 83 20.55 60.48 -31.25
C PRO A 83 20.86 60.41 -32.75
#